data_AF-A0A935W3G5-F1
#
_entry.id   AF-A0A935W3G5-F1
#
_cell.length_a   1.000
_cell.length_b   1.000
_cell.length_c   1.000
_cell.angle_alpha   90.00
_cell.angle_beta   90.00
_cell.angle_gamma   90.00
#
_symmetry.space_group_name_H-M   'P 1'
#
loop_
_entity.id
_entity.type
_entity.pdbx_description
1 polymer ?
#
loop_
_entity_poly.entity_id
_entity_poly.type
_entity_poly.pdbx_seq_one_letter_code
_entity_poly.pdbx_strand_id
1 'polypeptide(L)' 'MCPRCQCEYRRPDDRRFHAEANCCPKCGPQLFLLDAEGHRLPDDPLATALAMLRQGKIVAIKGLGGFSTWPVTHAMR' A
#
# COMPACT_ATOMS: atom_id res chain seq x y z
N MET A 1 14.86 3.53 -9.18
CA MET A 1 13.82 3.60 -10.23
C MET A 1 14.12 2.59 -11.33
N CYS A 2 13.12 1.94 -11.91
CA CYS A 2 13.28 1.13 -13.12
C CYS A 2 13.37 2.04 -14.38
N PRO A 3 13.79 1.50 -15.55
CA PRO A 3 13.94 2.30 -16.78
C PRO A 3 12.67 3.07 -17.17
N ARG A 4 11.49 2.43 -17.05
CA ARG A 4 10.21 3.08 -17.36
C ARG A 4 9.96 4.31 -16.48
N CYS A 5 10.05 4.18 -15.16
CA CYS A 5 9.85 5.31 -14.25
C CYS A 5 10.90 6.40 -14.48
N GLN A 6 12.14 6.03 -14.85
CA GLN A 6 13.21 6.99 -15.15
C GLN A 6 12.89 7.83 -16.39
N CYS A 7 12.30 7.22 -17.43
CA CYS A 7 11.80 7.96 -18.59
C CYS A 7 10.70 8.94 -18.19
N GLU A 8 9.69 8.49 -17.43
CA GLU A 8 8.59 9.35 -16.93
C GLU A 8 9.12 10.54 -16.11
N TYR A 9 10.14 10.33 -15.27
CA TYR A 9 10.73 11.38 -14.43
C TYR A 9 11.51 12.45 -15.22
N ARG A 10 12.11 12.09 -16.36
CA ARG A 10 12.97 12.99 -17.15
C ARG A 10 12.26 13.73 -18.28
N ARG A 11 11.04 13.31 -18.62
CA ARG A 11 10.29 13.83 -19.78
C ARG A 11 9.43 15.03 -19.37
N PRO A 12 9.70 16.26 -19.86
CA PRO A 12 8.95 17.45 -19.47
C PRO A 12 7.46 17.44 -19.84
N ASP A 13 7.08 16.61 -20.81
CA ASP A 13 5.70 16.39 -21.26
C ASP A 13 4.95 15.33 -20.44
N ASP A 14 5.63 14.60 -19.55
CA ASP A 14 5.03 13.60 -18.67
C ASP A 14 4.53 14.26 -17.37
N ARG A 15 3.33 13.89 -16.91
CA ARG A 15 2.76 14.37 -15.63
C ARG A 15 3.67 14.06 -14.43
N ARG A 16 4.56 13.09 -14.56
CA ARG A 16 5.49 12.63 -13.52
C ARG A 16 6.90 13.20 -13.68
N PHE A 17 7.09 14.19 -14.55
CA PHE A 17 8.34 14.94 -14.65
C PHE A 17 8.77 15.47 -13.28
N HIS A 18 10.00 15.16 -12.87
CA HIS A 18 10.55 15.51 -11.55
C HIS A 18 9.68 15.11 -10.34
N ALA A 19 8.83 14.08 -10.47
CA ALA A 19 8.13 13.52 -9.33
C ALA A 19 9.08 12.61 -8.53
N GLU A 20 9.69 13.14 -7.46
CA GLU A 20 10.69 12.42 -6.63
C GLU A 20 10.17 11.08 -6.06
N ALA A 21 8.87 11.02 -5.71
CA ALA A 21 8.23 9.80 -5.23
C ALA A 21 7.74 8.86 -6.35
N ASN A 22 8.15 9.07 -7.61
CA ASN A 22 7.71 8.24 -8.72
C ASN A 22 8.22 6.80 -8.60
N CYS A 23 7.28 5.86 -8.64
CA CYS A 23 7.59 4.44 -8.66
C CYS A 23 6.48 3.65 -9.36
N CYS A 24 6.68 2.34 -9.47
CA CYS A 24 5.71 1.41 -10.02
C CYS A 24 5.79 0.08 -9.23
N PRO A 25 4.89 -0.89 -9.46
CA PRO A 25 4.95 -2.18 -8.77
C PRO A 25 6.28 -2.93 -8.90
N LYS A 26 7.09 -2.64 -9.92
CA LYS A 26 8.41 -3.27 -10.12
C LYS A 26 9.55 -2.66 -9.30
N CYS A 27 9.47 -1.37 -8.96
CA CYS A 27 10.59 -0.65 -8.32
C CYS A 27 10.18 0.22 -7.13
N GLY A 28 8.91 0.18 -6.76
CA GLY A 28 8.34 0.88 -5.63
C GLY A 28 8.25 -0.01 -4.38
N PRO A 29 7.75 0.57 -3.27
CA PRO A 29 7.50 -0.18 -2.05
C PRO A 29 6.50 -1.31 -2.30
N GLN A 30 6.67 -2.41 -1.57
CA GLN A 30 5.79 -3.57 -1.61
C GLN A 30 4.95 -3.62 -0.33
N LEU A 31 3.68 -3.98 -0.49
CA LEU A 31 2.81 -4.25 0.66
C LEU A 31 3.25 -5.53 1.35
N PHE A 32 3.06 -5.58 2.65
CA PHE A 32 3.18 -6.80 3.46
C PHE A 32 2.18 -6.70 4.62
N LEU A 33 1.80 -7.85 5.17
CA LEU A 33 0.91 -7.94 6.32
C LEU A 33 1.64 -8.68 7.44
N LEU A 34 1.49 -8.19 8.66
CA LEU A 34 2.05 -8.82 9.86
C LEU A 34 0.91 -9.39 10.71
N ASP A 35 1.15 -10.50 11.39
CA ASP A 35 0.33 -10.95 12.51
C ASP A 35 0.54 -10.08 13.77
N ALA A 36 -0.14 -10.42 14.87
CA ALA A 36 -0.07 -9.65 16.10
C ALA A 36 1.31 -9.75 16.79
N GLU A 37 2.04 -10.83 16.50
CA GLU A 37 3.39 -11.13 16.98
C GLU A 37 4.47 -10.48 16.11
N GLY A 38 4.09 -9.88 14.98
CA GLY A 38 4.99 -9.18 14.05
C GLY A 38 5.59 -10.05 12.95
N HIS A 39 5.12 -11.29 12.77
CA HIS A 39 5.56 -12.16 11.69
C HIS A 39 4.86 -11.83 10.38
N ARG A 40 5.60 -11.93 9.27
CA ARG A 40 5.05 -11.72 7.93
C ARG A 40 4.13 -12.87 7.54
N LEU A 41 2.91 -12.53 7.14
CA LEU A 41 2.01 -13.47 6.51
C LEU A 41 2.42 -13.68 5.04
N PRO A 42 2.43 -14.92 4.53
CA PRO A 42 2.91 -15.25 3.18
C PRO A 42 1.91 -14.93 2.07
N ASP A 43 0.63 -14.75 2.41
CA ASP A 43 -0.46 -14.52 1.47
C ASP A 43 -0.43 -13.10 0.88
N ASP A 44 -1.28 -12.84 -0.14
CA ASP A 44 -1.50 -11.50 -0.66
C ASP A 44 -1.97 -10.57 0.48
N PRO A 45 -1.17 -9.56 0.87
CA PRO A 45 -1.45 -8.73 2.03
C PRO A 45 -2.72 -7.91 1.86
N LEU A 46 -3.08 -7.50 0.64
CA LEU A 46 -4.27 -6.71 0.38
C LEU A 46 -5.53 -7.59 0.46
N ALA A 47 -5.51 -8.75 -0.20
CA ALA A 47 -6.62 -9.69 -0.17
C ALA A 47 -6.88 -10.20 1.25
N THR A 48 -5.82 -10.51 2.00
CA THR A 48 -5.90 -11.00 3.38
C THR A 48 -6.42 -9.92 4.32
N ALA A 49 -5.90 -8.69 4.24
CA ALA A 49 -6.41 -7.58 5.04
C ALA A 49 -7.91 -7.31 4.76
N LEU A 50 -8.34 -7.37 3.49
CA LEU A 50 -9.74 -7.21 3.13
C LEU A 50 -10.63 -8.33 3.70
N ALA A 51 -10.15 -9.58 3.68
CA ALA A 51 -10.86 -10.70 4.30
C ALA A 51 -10.98 -10.53 5.82
N MET A 52 -9.92 -10.09 6.49
CA MET A 52 -9.92 -9.80 7.93
C MET A 52 -10.92 -8.69 8.28
N LEU A 53 -10.92 -7.60 7.53
CA LEU A 53 -11.89 -6.51 7.71
C LEU A 53 -13.32 -7.05 7.53
N ARG A 54 -13.61 -7.81 6.47
CA ARG A 54 -14.94 -8.43 6.26
C ARG A 54 -15.38 -9.36 7.40
N GLN A 55 -14.44 -9.95 8.13
CA GLN A 55 -14.70 -10.78 9.32
C GLN A 55 -14.87 -9.95 10.61
N GLY A 56 -14.86 -8.62 10.54
CA GLY A 56 -14.97 -7.73 11.70
C GLY A 56 -13.67 -7.60 12.51
N LYS A 57 -12.53 -8.07 11.99
CA LYS A 57 -11.24 -7.88 12.64
C LYS A 57 -10.76 -6.44 12.45
N ILE A 58 -9.93 -5.98 13.38
CA ILE A 58 -9.25 -4.68 13.28
C ILE A 58 -7.90 -4.88 12.60
N VAL A 59 -7.60 -4.04 11.60
CA VAL A 59 -6.31 -4.04 10.91
C VAL A 59 -5.69 -2.65 11.01
N ALA A 60 -4.41 -2.60 11.37
CA ALA A 60 -3.62 -1.37 11.34
C ALA A 60 -3.07 -1.12 9.92
N ILE A 61 -3.28 0.08 9.39
CA ILE A 61 -2.84 0.47 8.04
C ILE A 61 -1.80 1.58 8.16
N LYS A 62 -0.64 1.41 7.50
CA LYS A 62 0.40 2.43 7.41
C LYS A 62 -0.01 3.50 6.39
N GLY A 63 -0.30 4.70 6.88
CA GLY A 63 -0.43 5.91 6.06
C GLY A 63 0.89 6.68 5.93
N LEU A 64 0.86 7.76 5.16
CA LEU A 64 2.03 8.64 4.96
C LEU A 64 2.51 9.28 6.26
N GLY A 65 1.58 9.65 7.16
CA GLY A 65 1.87 10.34 8.42
C GLY A 65 1.90 9.46 9.68
N GLY A 66 1.71 8.14 9.58
CA GLY A 66 1.53 7.30 10.77
C GLY A 66 0.75 6.03 10.47
N PHE A 67 0.18 5.42 11.51
CA PHE A 67 -0.72 4.28 11.37
C PHE A 67 -2.14 4.69 11.75
N SER A 68 -3.13 4.14 11.05
CA SER A 68 -4.55 4.27 11.39
C SER A 68 -5.14 2.89 11.58
N THR A 69 -5.93 2.70 12.63
CA THR A 69 -6.70 1.47 12.85
C THR A 69 -8.08 1.65 12.23
N TRP A 70 -8.47 0.72 11.36
CA TRP A 70 -9.80 0.73 10.75
C TRP A 70 -10.66 -0.37 11.38
N PRO A 71 -11.68 -0.02 12.19
CA PRO A 71 -12.73 -0.95 12.56
C PRO A 71 -13.76 -1.06 11.44
N VAL A 72 -14.34 -2.25 11.25
CA VAL A 72 -15.53 -2.41 10.43
C VAL A 72 -16.75 -2.09 11.28
N THR A 73 -16.96 -0.81 11.54
CA THR A 73 -18.30 -0.35 11.95
C THR A 73 -19.18 -0.49 10.72
N HIS A 74 -20.35 -1.12 10.88
CA HIS A 74 -21.38 -1.24 9.84
C HIS A 74 -21.85 0.16 9.39
N ALA A 75 -21.08 0.82 8.53
CA ALA A 75 -21.43 2.06 7.85
C ALA A 75 -21.62 1.75 6.36
N MET A 76 -22.47 0.75 6.07
CA MET A 76 -23.24 0.73 4.84
C MET A 76 -24.68 1.06 5.25
N ARG A 77 -25.01 2.34 5.18
CA ARG A 77 -26.35 2.82 4.89
C ARG A 77 -26.24 3.76 3.71
#